data_AF-A0A3M5WIW3-F1
#
_entry.id   AF-A0A3M5WIW3-F1
#
_cell.length_a   1.000
_cell.length_b   1.000
_cell.length_c   1.000
_cell.angle_alpha   90.00
_cell.angle_beta   90.00
_cell.angle_gamma   90.00
#
_symmetry.space_group_name_H-M   'P 1'
#
loop_
_entity.id
_entity.type
_entity.pdbx_description
1 polymer ?
#
loop_
_entity_poly.entity_id
_entity_poly.type
_entity_poly.pdbx_seq_one_letter_code
_entity_poly.pdbx_strand_id
1 'polypeptide(L)'
;MLIEVGVAHAGKGGYDAPKEFKASSIVVDFITPETDTSIWYFWGMARNFNPADEALTASIREGQGKIFTEDLEMLERQQQNLLKHPHRNLLKLNIDAGGVQSRKILERLIAAEQAGPGEQIPVMATK
;
A
#
# COMPACT_ATOMS: atom_id res chain seq x y z
N MET A 1 -1.78 -0.39 -4.93
CA MET A 1 -0.33 -0.67 -4.80
C MET A 1 -0.15 -2.18 -4.73
N LEU A 2 0.92 -2.68 -5.34
CA LEU A 2 1.34 -4.07 -5.25
C LEU A 2 2.70 -4.10 -4.58
N ILE A 3 2.85 -4.91 -3.53
CA ILE A 3 4.11 -5.03 -2.77
C ILE A 3 4.55 -6.48 -2.81
N GLU A 4 5.77 -6.74 -3.29
CA GLU A 4 6.39 -8.05 -3.11
C GLU A 4 6.97 -8.16 -1.70
N VAL A 5 6.57 -9.22 -0.99
CA VAL A 5 7.10 -9.58 0.32
C VAL A 5 7.54 -11.03 0.30
N GLY A 6 8.61 -11.35 1.02
CA GLY A 6 9.05 -12.72 1.11
C GLY A 6 10.27 -12.91 1.99
N VAL A 7 10.49 -14.17 2.36
CA VAL A 7 11.62 -14.62 3.15
C VAL A 7 12.16 -15.93 2.57
N ALA A 8 13.45 -16.17 2.77
CA ALA A 8 14.08 -17.41 2.38
C ALA A 8 14.85 -18.01 3.56
N HIS A 9 15.05 -19.33 3.53
CA HIS A 9 15.88 -20.00 4.53
C HIS A 9 17.31 -19.44 4.56
N ALA A 10 17.90 -19.41 5.76
CA ALA A 10 19.26 -18.94 5.96
C ALA A 10 20.25 -19.70 5.06
N GLY A 11 21.17 -18.97 4.42
CA GLY A 11 22.16 -19.53 3.50
C GLY A 11 21.64 -19.88 2.11
N LYS A 12 20.40 -19.54 1.75
CA LYS A 12 19.79 -19.89 0.44
C LYS A 12 19.62 -18.74 -0.55
N GLY A 13 20.07 -17.52 -0.23
CA GLY A 13 20.16 -16.42 -1.20
C GLY A 13 19.11 -15.32 -1.10
N GLY A 14 18.27 -15.29 -0.05
CA GLY A 14 17.34 -14.17 0.18
C GLY A 14 16.32 -13.98 -0.95
N TYR A 15 16.39 -12.84 -1.66
CA TYR A 15 15.47 -12.50 -2.75
C TYR A 15 15.57 -13.49 -3.92
N ASP A 16 16.79 -13.84 -4.32
CA ASP A 16 17.08 -14.74 -5.45
C ASP A 16 17.09 -16.22 -5.05
N ALA A 17 16.65 -16.53 -3.83
CA ALA A 17 16.63 -17.91 -3.36
C ALA A 17 15.73 -18.81 -4.25
N PRO A 18 16.14 -20.08 -4.47
CA PRO A 18 15.31 -21.05 -5.16
C PRO A 18 13.92 -21.17 -4.51
N LYS A 19 12.89 -21.43 -5.31
CA LYS A 19 11.48 -21.40 -4.88
C LYS A 19 11.21 -22.36 -3.72
N GLU A 20 11.88 -23.51 -3.70
CA GLU A 20 11.76 -24.51 -2.65
C GLU A 20 12.28 -24.04 -1.28
N PHE A 21 13.08 -22.98 -1.24
CA PHE A 21 13.60 -22.38 -0.01
C PHE A 21 13.00 -21.02 0.31
N LYS A 22 12.02 -20.54 -0.48
CA LYS A 22 11.46 -19.19 -0.40
C LYS A 22 9.94 -19.23 -0.23
N ALA A 23 9.44 -18.47 0.75
CA ALA A 23 8.03 -18.12 0.85
C ALA A 23 7.88 -16.65 0.45
N SER A 24 7.19 -16.38 -0.65
CA SER A 24 6.90 -15.02 -1.09
C SER A 24 5.48 -14.85 -1.61
N SER A 25 5.01 -13.61 -1.58
CA SER A 25 3.69 -13.20 -2.02
C SER A 25 3.67 -11.76 -2.47
N ILE A 26 2.67 -11.41 -3.27
CA ILE A 26 2.32 -10.04 -3.57
C ILE A 26 1.15 -9.63 -2.68
N VAL A 27 1.37 -8.61 -1.85
CA VAL A 27 0.29 -7.93 -1.12
C VAL A 27 -0.32 -6.87 -2.02
N VAL A 28 -1.64 -6.81 -2.03
CA VAL A 28 -2.44 -5.94 -2.88
C VAL A 28 -3.19 -4.98 -1.98
N ASP A 29 -3.02 -3.67 -2.21
CA ASP A 29 -3.68 -2.60 -1.47
C ASP A 29 -4.23 -1.55 -2.44
N PHE A 30 -5.53 -1.54 -2.72
CA PHE A 30 -6.17 -0.53 -3.56
C PHE A 30 -7.15 0.31 -2.76
N ILE A 31 -7.04 1.62 -2.93
CA ILE A 31 -7.87 2.60 -2.24
C ILE A 31 -8.63 3.39 -3.29
N THR A 32 -9.94 3.46 -3.13
CA THR A 32 -10.83 4.26 -3.99
C THR A 32 -11.60 5.24 -3.12
N PRO A 33 -11.49 6.56 -3.35
CA PRO A 33 -12.32 7.54 -2.66
C PRO A 33 -13.81 7.26 -2.86
N GLU A 34 -14.60 7.35 -1.80
CA GLU A 34 -16.06 7.33 -1.87
C GLU A 34 -16.62 8.73 -1.59
N THR A 35 -16.15 9.36 -0.53
CA THR A 35 -16.44 10.75 -0.17
C THR A 35 -15.14 11.47 0.22
N ASP A 36 -15.23 12.73 0.63
CA ASP A 36 -14.08 13.49 1.15
C ASP A 36 -13.44 12.86 2.39
N THR A 37 -14.19 12.01 3.12
CA THR A 37 -13.75 11.41 4.40
C THR A 37 -13.97 9.91 4.49
N SER A 38 -14.30 9.24 3.38
CA SER A 38 -14.47 7.78 3.34
C SER A 38 -13.84 7.18 2.08
N ILE A 39 -13.40 5.93 2.20
CA ILE A 39 -12.72 5.19 1.15
C ILE A 39 -13.23 3.76 1.09
N TRP A 40 -13.17 3.16 -0.09
CA TRP A 40 -13.12 1.72 -0.25
C TRP A 40 -11.67 1.28 -0.20
N TYR A 41 -11.35 0.35 0.70
CA TYR A 41 -10.00 -0.19 0.84
C TYR A 41 -10.01 -1.70 0.55
N PHE A 42 -9.58 -2.05 -0.66
CA PHE A 42 -9.44 -3.42 -1.14
C PHE A 42 -8.06 -3.95 -0.79
N TRP A 43 -8.01 -5.05 -0.06
CA TRP A 43 -6.77 -5.70 0.34
C TRP A 43 -6.76 -7.18 -0.09
N GLY A 44 -5.56 -7.74 -0.23
CA GLY A 44 -5.40 -9.16 -0.54
C GLY A 44 -3.95 -9.62 -0.61
N MET A 45 -3.76 -10.92 -0.80
CA MET A 45 -2.44 -11.55 -0.92
C MET A 45 -2.48 -12.64 -1.99
N ALA A 46 -1.63 -12.48 -3.00
CA ALA A 46 -1.36 -13.52 -3.99
C ALA A 46 -0.07 -14.25 -3.60
N ARG A 47 -0.15 -15.55 -3.29
CA ARG A 47 1.01 -16.36 -2.87
C ARG A 47 1.36 -17.43 -3.89
N ASN A 48 2.65 -17.75 -3.98
CA ASN A 48 3.15 -18.82 -4.86
C ASN A 48 3.72 -20.04 -4.08
N PHE A 49 3.36 -20.17 -2.79
CA PHE A 49 3.71 -21.33 -1.96
C PHE A 49 2.43 -21.99 -1.42
N ASN A 50 2.40 -23.32 -1.45
CA ASN A 50 1.27 -24.15 -1.02
C ASN A 50 -0.12 -23.58 -1.37
N PRO A 51 -0.41 -23.26 -2.64
CA PRO A 51 -1.66 -22.61 -3.02
C PRO A 51 -2.90 -23.52 -2.83
N ALA A 52 -2.71 -24.84 -2.91
CA ALA A 52 -3.78 -25.83 -2.73
C ALA A 52 -4.08 -26.16 -1.26
N ASP A 53 -3.34 -25.60 -0.30
CA ASP A 53 -3.58 -25.82 1.12
C ASP A 53 -4.70 -24.89 1.62
N GLU A 54 -5.89 -25.45 1.79
CA GLU A 54 -7.07 -24.72 2.25
C GLU A 54 -6.96 -24.27 3.71
N ALA A 55 -6.33 -25.07 4.57
CA ALA A 55 -6.15 -24.73 5.99
C ALA A 55 -5.18 -23.55 6.14
N LEU A 56 -4.07 -23.57 5.39
CA LEU A 56 -3.15 -22.44 5.31
C LEU A 56 -3.86 -21.19 4.75
N THR A 57 -4.70 -21.36 3.73
CA THR A 57 -5.48 -20.24 3.17
C THR A 57 -6.39 -19.61 4.22
N ALA A 58 -7.11 -20.42 4.99
CA ALA A 58 -7.97 -19.93 6.07
C ALA A 58 -7.17 -19.19 7.14
N SER A 59 -6.02 -19.74 7.56
CA SER A 59 -5.14 -19.12 8.56
C SER A 59 -4.59 -17.78 8.09
N ILE A 60 -4.11 -17.68 6.84
CA ILE A 60 -3.63 -16.42 6.26
C ILE A 60 -4.75 -15.38 6.22
N ARG A 61 -5.95 -15.77 5.76
CA ARG A 61 -7.09 -14.86 5.66
C ARG A 61 -7.50 -14.32 7.04
N GLU A 62 -7.53 -15.17 8.06
CA GLU A 62 -7.84 -14.75 9.44
C GLU A 62 -6.76 -13.80 9.99
N GLY A 63 -5.48 -14.14 9.81
CA GLY A 63 -4.36 -13.32 10.25
C GLY A 63 -4.35 -11.94 9.60
N GLN A 64 -4.52 -11.87 8.28
CA GLN A 64 -4.59 -10.59 7.55
C GLN A 64 -5.81 -9.76 7.96
N GLY A 65 -6.98 -10.39 8.16
CA GLY A 65 -8.18 -9.68 8.60
C GLY A 65 -8.01 -8.99 9.96
N LYS A 66 -7.25 -9.59 10.88
CA LYS A 66 -6.94 -8.97 12.18
C LYS A 66 -6.07 -7.72 12.03
N ILE A 67 -4.95 -7.84 11.29
CA ILE A 67 -4.04 -6.71 11.03
C ILE A 67 -4.78 -5.56 10.37
N PHE A 68 -5.62 -5.87 9.37
CA PHE A 68 -6.37 -4.83 8.66
C PHE A 68 -7.40 -4.12 9.55
N THR A 69 -7.97 -4.82 10.52
CA THR A 69 -8.89 -4.22 11.50
C THR A 69 -8.14 -3.23 12.40
N GLU A 70 -6.91 -3.54 12.80
CA GLU A 70 -6.05 -2.64 13.58
C GLU A 70 -5.67 -1.39 12.75
N ASP A 71 -5.32 -1.58 11.48
CA ASP A 71 -5.01 -0.48 10.55
C ASP A 71 -6.22 0.44 10.34
N LEU A 72 -7.42 -0.13 10.19
CA LEU A 72 -8.66 0.65 10.05
C LEU A 72 -8.87 1.59 11.24
N GLU A 73 -8.77 1.07 12.46
CA GLU A 73 -8.95 1.88 13.67
C GLU A 73 -7.93 3.04 13.71
N MET A 74 -6.68 2.76 13.35
CA MET A 74 -5.64 3.77 13.31
C MET A 74 -5.90 4.85 12.24
N LEU A 75 -6.33 4.46 11.05
CA LEU A 75 -6.66 5.39 9.96
C LEU A 75 -7.86 6.29 10.32
N GLU A 76 -8.90 5.73 10.93
CA GLU A 76 -10.06 6.51 11.40
C GLU A 76 -9.65 7.53 12.47
N ARG A 77 -8.82 7.12 13.43
CA ARG A 77 -8.28 8.03 14.45
C ARG A 77 -7.44 9.13 13.84
N GLN A 78 -6.63 8.83 12.82
CA GLN A 78 -5.87 9.84 12.08
C GLN A 78 -6.80 10.83 11.37
N GLN A 79 -7.84 10.35 10.67
CA GLN A 79 -8.83 11.21 10.02
C GLN A 79 -9.53 12.12 11.03
N GLN A 80 -9.98 11.58 12.17
CA GLN A 80 -10.58 12.39 13.24
C GLN A 80 -9.62 13.44 13.80
N ASN A 81 -8.33 13.11 13.92
CA ASN A 81 -7.33 14.06 14.38
C ASN A 81 -7.08 15.19 13.37
N LEU A 82 -7.05 14.88 12.07
CA LEU A 82 -6.93 15.87 11.00
C LEU A 82 -8.13 16.83 11.00
N LEU A 83 -9.35 16.31 11.14
CA LEU A 83 -10.56 17.11 11.22
C LEU A 83 -10.58 18.04 12.45
N LYS A 84 -10.09 17.56 13.60
CA LYS A 84 -10.00 18.37 14.83
C LYS A 84 -8.93 19.46 14.75
N HIS A 85 -7.91 19.29 13.91
CA HIS A 85 -6.73 20.16 13.84
C HIS A 85 -6.35 20.52 12.40
N PRO A 86 -7.21 21.19 11.63
CA PRO A 86 -7.03 21.40 10.18
C PRO A 86 -5.80 22.27 9.84
N HIS A 87 -5.31 23.08 10.77
CA HIS A 87 -4.17 23.97 10.55
C HIS A 87 -2.82 23.38 11.02
N ARG A 88 -2.82 22.16 11.60
CA ARG A 88 -1.57 21.53 12.05
C ARG A 88 -0.92 20.79 10.89
N ASN A 89 0.34 21.13 10.65
CA ASN A 89 1.17 20.37 9.72
C ASN A 89 1.53 19.00 10.32
N LEU A 90 1.51 17.98 9.47
CA LEU A 90 2.03 16.67 9.83
C LEU A 90 3.56 16.74 9.98
N LEU A 91 4.05 16.24 11.11
CA LEU A 91 5.48 16.00 11.29
C LEU A 91 5.90 14.87 10.34
N LYS A 92 6.96 15.08 9.57
CA LYS A 92 7.49 14.11 8.61
C LYS A 92 8.80 13.57 9.15
N LEU A 93 8.88 12.26 9.31
CA LEU A 93 10.08 11.53 9.66
C LEU A 93 10.71 10.90 8.40
N ASN A 94 11.95 10.41 8.52
CA ASN A 94 12.63 9.77 7.38
C ASN A 94 11.88 8.55 6.83
N ILE A 95 11.15 7.84 7.69
CA ILE A 95 10.33 6.69 7.30
C ILE A 95 9.11 7.10 6.43
N ASP A 96 8.71 8.38 6.46
CA ASP A 96 7.54 8.89 5.74
C ASP A 96 7.89 9.33 4.30
N ALA A 97 9.14 9.17 3.88
CA ALA A 97 9.61 9.63 2.57
C ALA A 97 8.73 9.10 1.41
N GLY A 98 8.32 7.83 1.49
CA GLY A 98 7.41 7.22 0.51
C GLY A 98 6.08 7.96 0.43
N GLY A 99 5.41 8.17 1.56
CA GLY A 99 4.13 8.88 1.63
C GLY A 99 4.22 10.34 1.16
N VAL A 100 5.33 11.03 1.48
CA VAL A 100 5.57 12.40 1.03
C VAL A 100 5.71 12.49 -0.50
N GLN A 101 6.43 11.55 -1.12
CA GLN A 101 6.58 11.55 -2.58
C GLN A 101 5.27 11.18 -3.28
N SER A 102 4.53 10.19 -2.77
CA SER A 102 3.21 9.84 -3.29
C SER A 102 2.24 11.01 -3.25
N ARG A 103 2.22 11.80 -2.15
CA ARG A 103 1.38 13.00 -2.06
C ARG A 103 1.73 14.05 -3.11
N LYS A 104 3.03 14.31 -3.34
CA LYS A 104 3.46 15.25 -4.39
C LYS A 104 3.02 14.82 -5.79
N ILE A 105 3.06 13.52 -6.07
CA ILE A 105 2.59 12.99 -7.36
C ILE A 105 1.08 13.20 -7.49
N LEU A 106 0.30 12.89 -6.45
CA LEU A 106 -1.15 13.11 -6.44
C LEU A 106 -1.49 14.58 -6.62
N GLU A 107 -0.85 15.49 -5.89
CA GLU A 107 -1.04 16.94 -6.04
C GLU A 107 -0.81 17.41 -7.48
N ARG A 108 0.25 16.91 -8.14
CA ARG A 108 0.53 17.23 -9.54
C ARG A 108 -0.54 16.70 -10.49
N LEU A 109 -1.03 15.48 -10.27
CA LEU A 109 -2.08 14.88 -11.11
C LEU A 109 -3.41 15.64 -10.95
N ILE A 110 -3.79 15.98 -9.71
CA ILE A 110 -4.99 16.77 -9.41
C ILE A 110 -4.90 18.15 -10.08
N ALA A 111 -3.75 18.82 -9.99
CA ALA A 111 -3.56 20.12 -10.65
C ALA A 111 -3.68 20.01 -12.18
N ALA A 112 -3.15 18.94 -12.78
CA ALA A 112 -3.27 18.69 -14.22
C ALA A 112 -4.72 18.41 -14.64
N GLU A 113 -5.48 17.65 -13.84
CA GLU A 113 -6.91 17.41 -14.08
C GLU A 113 -7.73 18.71 -14.01
N GLN A 114 -7.41 19.59 -13.06
CA GLN A 114 -8.07 20.89 -12.88
C GLN A 114 -7.73 21.90 -13.98
N ALA A 115 -6.55 21.80 -14.60
CA ALA A 115 -6.11 22.68 -15.70
C ALA A 115 -6.84 22.41 -17.03
N GLY A 116 -7.62 21.33 -17.14
CA GLY A 116 -8.35 20.95 -18.35
C GLY A 116 -7.47 20.30 -19.43
N PRO A 117 -8.06 19.73 -20.49
CA PRO A 117 -7.36 18.93 -21.50
C PRO A 117 -6.53 19.83 -22.43
N GLY A 118 -5.39 20.31 -21.96
CA GLY A 118 -4.50 21.19 -22.74
C GLY A 118 -3.01 21.05 -22.46
N GLU A 119 -2.60 20.44 -21.34
CA GLU A 119 -1.19 20.43 -20.96
C GLU A 119 -0.77 19.02 -20.52
N GLN A 120 -0.44 18.18 -21.50
CA GLN A 120 0.24 16.92 -21.24
C GLN A 120 1.63 17.22 -20.68
N ILE A 121 1.82 16.98 -19.39
CA ILE A 121 3.14 17.04 -18.74
C ILE A 121 4.00 15.91 -19.35
N PRO A 122 5.13 16.22 -20.03
CA PRO A 122 5.96 15.17 -20.62
C PRO A 122 6.56 14.31 -19.50
N VAL A 123 6.18 13.05 -19.45
CA VAL A 123 6.88 12.04 -18.65
C VAL A 123 8.21 11.82 -19.35
N MET A 124 9.29 12.40 -18.81
CA MET A 124 10.64 12.12 -19.27
C MET A 124 10.92 10.62 -19.06
N ALA A 125 10.99 9.88 -20.16
CA ALA A 125 11.54 8.54 -20.17
C ALA A 125 13.04 8.64 -19.87
N THR A 126 13.45 8.21 -18.69
CA THR A 126 14.86 7.99 -18.37
C THR A 126 15.38 6.86 -19.25
N LYS A 127 16.33 7.20 -20.14
CA LYS A 127 17.17 6.21 -20.83
C LYS A 127 18.15 5.57 -19.86
#